data_AF-A0A242M4D6-F1
#
_entry.id   AF-A0A242M4D6-F1
#
_cell.length_a   1.000
_cell.length_b   1.000
_cell.length_c   1.000
_cell.angle_alpha   90.00
_cell.angle_beta   90.00
_cell.angle_gamma   90.00
#
_symmetry.space_group_name_H-M   'P 1'
#
loop_
_entity.id
_entity.type
_entity.pdbx_description
1 polymer ?
#
loop_
_entity_poly.entity_id
_entity_poly.type
_entity_poly.pdbx_seq_one_letter_code
_entity_poly.pdbx_strand_id
1 'polypeptide(L)' 'MPVSFAKTDGLILLDQMRAVDKKRLVKKAGVIADNTLLKALRTLQEVFAE' A
#
# COMPACT_ATOMS: atom_id res chain seq x y z
N MET A 1 3.19 -2.07 7.76
CA MET A 1 4.44 -2.69 7.27
C MET A 1 5.41 -1.61 6.77
N PRO A 2 6.73 -1.69 7.04
CA PRO A 2 7.70 -0.71 6.54
C PRO A 2 7.85 -0.74 5.01
N VAL A 3 8.02 0.43 4.40
CA VAL A 3 8.29 0.64 2.98
C VAL A 3 9.24 1.82 2.81
N SER A 4 10.16 1.72 1.86
CA SER A 4 11.01 2.83 1.45
C SER A 4 10.52 3.34 0.08
N PHE A 5 10.16 4.62 0.00
CA PHE A 5 9.71 5.28 -1.22
C PHE A 5 10.33 6.67 -1.33
N ALA A 6 10.85 7.04 -2.51
CA ALA A 6 11.44 8.35 -2.78
C ALA A 6 12.50 8.81 -1.75
N LYS A 7 13.36 7.89 -1.29
CA LYS A 7 14.39 8.10 -0.24
C LYS A 7 13.81 8.43 1.15
N THR A 8 12.57 8.08 1.39
CA THR A 8 11.91 8.21 2.69
C THR A 8 11.39 6.85 3.13
N ASP A 9 11.70 6.50 4.37
CA ASP A 9 11.14 5.33 5.02
C ASP A 9 9.78 5.68 5.64
N GLY A 10 8.80 4.81 5.42
CA GLY A 10 7.43 5.01 5.87
C GLY A 10 6.74 3.69 6.18
N LEU A 11 5.46 3.78 6.54
CA LEU A 11 4.65 2.63 6.91
C LEU A 11 3.41 2.55 6.00
N ILE A 12 3.17 1.35 5.46
CA ILE A 12 1.89 0.99 4.83
C ILE A 12 0.94 0.56 5.94
N LEU A 13 -0.14 1.31 6.11
CA LEU A 13 -1.23 1.04 7.06
C LEU A 13 -2.32 0.25 6.34
N LEU A 14 -2.27 -1.07 6.46
CA LEU A 14 -3.20 -1.99 5.79
C LEU A 14 -4.61 -1.94 6.39
N ASP A 15 -4.71 -1.58 7.66
CA ASP A 15 -5.96 -1.40 8.40
C ASP A 15 -6.71 -0.10 8.03
N GLN A 16 -6.03 0.88 7.44
CA GLN A 16 -6.61 2.19 7.08
C GLN A 16 -6.94 2.32 5.59
N MET A 17 -7.14 1.19 4.91
CA MET A 17 -7.52 1.20 3.50
C MET A 17 -8.90 1.85 3.30
N ARG A 18 -9.02 2.64 2.23
CA ARG A 18 -10.27 3.30 1.83
C ARG A 18 -10.45 3.23 0.32
N ALA A 19 -11.69 3.06 -0.12
CA ALA A 19 -12.04 3.32 -1.51
C ALA A 19 -11.94 4.83 -1.82
N VAL A 20 -11.41 5.16 -2.99
CA VAL A 20 -11.32 6.55 -3.48
C VAL A 20 -11.71 6.62 -4.95
N ASP A 21 -12.48 7.63 -5.31
CA ASP A 21 -12.84 7.89 -6.70
C ASP A 21 -11.65 8.41 -7.52
N LYS A 22 -11.64 8.08 -8.83
CA LYS A 22 -10.59 8.51 -9.77
C LYS A 22 -10.42 10.02 -9.84
N LYS A 23 -11.50 10.80 -9.66
CA LYS A 23 -11.45 12.27 -9.63
C LYS A 23 -10.61 12.83 -8.47
N ARG A 24 -10.42 12.06 -7.40
CA ARG A 24 -9.62 12.45 -6.22
C ARG A 24 -8.14 12.10 -6.37
N LEU A 25 -7.78 11.29 -7.38
CA LEU A 25 -6.39 10.97 -7.70
C LEU A 25 -5.80 12.10 -8.56
N VAL A 26 -5.12 13.03 -7.90
CA VAL A 26 -4.57 14.24 -8.56
C VAL A 26 -3.34 13.91 -9.42
N LYS A 27 -2.46 13.02 -8.95
CA LYS A 27 -1.23 12.63 -9.67
C LYS A 27 -0.70 11.27 -9.24
N LYS A 28 0.02 10.58 -10.14
CA LYS A 28 0.79 9.38 -9.81
C LYS A 28 2.17 9.80 -9.27
N ALA A 29 2.42 9.54 -7.97
CA ALA A 29 3.68 9.92 -7.33
C ALA A 29 4.86 9.01 -7.71
N GLY A 30 4.59 7.75 -8.07
CA GLY A 30 5.62 6.77 -8.43
C GLY A 30 5.08 5.34 -8.38
N VAL A 31 5.98 4.39 -8.20
CA VAL A 31 5.70 2.95 -8.06
C VAL A 31 6.55 2.42 -6.90
N ILE A 32 6.01 1.44 -6.16
CA ILE A 32 6.72 0.70 -5.12
C ILE A 32 7.17 -0.65 -5.67
N ALA A 33 8.19 -1.27 -5.06
CA ALA A 33 8.68 -2.57 -5.50
C ALA A 33 7.59 -3.66 -5.44
N ASP A 34 7.59 -4.57 -6.42
CA ASP A 34 6.61 -5.66 -6.53
C ASP A 34 6.60 -6.58 -5.30
N ASN A 35 7.77 -6.80 -4.69
CA ASN A 35 7.87 -7.57 -3.45
C ASN A 35 7.10 -6.92 -2.29
N THR A 36 7.10 -5.59 -2.21
CA THR A 36 6.32 -4.86 -1.19
C THR A 36 4.82 -5.03 -1.43
N LEU A 37 4.38 -5.00 -2.69
CA LEU A 37 2.99 -5.25 -3.06
C LEU A 37 2.56 -6.67 -2.69
N LEU A 38 3.36 -7.69 -3.03
CA LEU A 38 3.07 -9.08 -2.71
C LEU A 38 2.97 -9.32 -1.20
N LYS A 39 3.86 -8.72 -0.41
CA LYS A 39 3.78 -8.78 1.06
C LYS A 39 2.51 -8.14 1.60
N ALA A 40 2.17 -6.93 1.11
CA ALA A 40 0.95 -6.25 1.51
C ALA A 40 -0.30 -7.09 1.19
N LEU A 41 -0.37 -7.68 0.00
CA LEU A 41 -1.50 -8.55 -0.40
C LEU A 41 -1.60 -9.81 0.45
N ARG A 42 -0.47 -10.47 0.77
CA ARG A 42 -0.48 -11.64 1.67
C ARG A 42 -1.01 -11.28 3.05
N THR A 43 -0.50 -10.21 3.65
CA THR A 43 -0.96 -9.78 4.98
C THR A 43 -2.45 -9.42 4.96
N LEU A 44 -2.95 -8.79 3.89
CA LEU A 44 -4.38 -8.56 3.76
C LEU A 44 -5.18 -9.85 3.67
N GLN A 45 -4.73 -10.82 2.87
CA GLN A 45 -5.38 -12.13 2.79
C GLN A 45 -5.41 -12.84 4.15
N GLU A 46 -4.32 -12.80 4.90
CA GLU A 46 -4.26 -13.36 6.26
C GLU A 46 -5.25 -12.68 7.21
N VAL A 47 -5.38 -11.34 7.15
CA VAL A 47 -6.31 -10.58 8.02
C VAL A 47 -7.79 -10.88 7.71
N PHE A 48 -8.13 -11.23 6.47
CA PHE A 48 -9.52 -11.50 6.05
C PHE A 48 -9.86 -12.99 5.93
N ALA A 49 -8.88 -13.88 6.06
CA ALA A 49 -9.09 -15.33 6.01
C ALA A 49 -9.54 -15.92 7.36
N GLU A 50 -9.57 -15.11 8.41
CA GLU A 50 -10.08 -15.41 9.76
C GLU A 50 -11.37 -14.62 10.01
#